data_AF-A0A8S0FZX3-F1
#
_entry.id   AF-A0A8S0FZX3-F1
#
_cell.length_a   1.000
_cell.length_b   1.000
_cell.length_c   1.000
_cell.angle_alpha   90.00
_cell.angle_beta   90.00
_cell.angle_gamma   90.00
#
_symmetry.space_group_name_H-M   'P 1'
#
loop_
_entity.id
_entity.type
_entity.pdbx_description
1 polymer ?
#
loop_
_entity_poly.entity_id
_entity_poly.type
_entity_poly.pdbx_seq_one_letter_code
_entity_poly.pdbx_strand_id
1 'polypeptide(L)'
;MISGNITAKAEGKTFALSEGGYLYCPPGSLMTFVNAQAEDSQIFLYKRRYIPVEGHAPWLVYGNASELERIHYEGMDDVILLDFLPKELGFDMNMHILSFAPGASHGYIETHVQEHGAYILSGQGVYNLDNNWIPVKKGDYICYGRLFFTGWLWRRAW
;
A
#
# COMPACT_ATOMS: atom_id res chain seq x y z
N MET A 1 8.71 -2.11 2.81
CA MET A 1 9.30 -2.83 3.95
C MET A 1 8.27 -2.92 5.05
N ILE A 2 7.90 -4.13 5.45
CA ILE A 2 6.99 -4.33 6.58
C ILE A 2 7.79 -4.27 7.90
N SER A 3 8.95 -4.92 7.95
CA SER A 3 9.86 -4.88 9.09
C SER A 3 11.28 -5.29 8.68
N GLY A 4 12.28 -4.95 9.51
CA GLY A 4 13.69 -5.26 9.26
C GLY A 4 14.36 -4.30 8.26
N ASN A 5 15.46 -4.75 7.66
CA ASN A 5 16.31 -3.95 6.78
C ASN A 5 16.76 -4.77 5.55
N ILE A 6 16.60 -4.20 4.36
CA ILE A 6 17.14 -4.76 3.12
C ILE A 6 18.03 -3.76 2.39
N THR A 7 18.90 -4.26 1.54
CA THR A 7 19.58 -3.47 0.50
C THR A 7 18.97 -3.83 -0.84
N ALA A 8 18.28 -2.89 -1.49
CA ALA A 8 17.73 -3.04 -2.82
C ALA A 8 18.60 -2.37 -3.89
N LYS A 9 18.54 -2.85 -5.13
CA LYS A 9 19.23 -2.25 -6.29
C LYS A 9 18.31 -2.21 -7.49
N ALA A 10 18.36 -1.09 -8.20
CA ALA A 10 17.66 -0.87 -9.47
C ALA A 10 18.35 0.28 -10.24
N GLU A 11 18.37 0.23 -11.57
CA GLU A 11 18.97 1.26 -12.43
C GLU A 11 20.41 1.66 -12.03
N GLY A 12 21.22 0.67 -11.62
CA GLY A 12 22.60 0.90 -11.15
C GLY A 12 22.73 1.60 -9.79
N LYS A 13 21.61 1.93 -9.13
CA LYS A 13 21.56 2.56 -7.81
C LYS A 13 21.37 1.51 -6.72
N THR A 14 21.79 1.85 -5.50
CA THR A 14 21.62 1.02 -4.30
C THR A 14 20.83 1.79 -3.25
N PHE A 15 19.88 1.12 -2.61
CA PHE A 15 18.94 1.70 -1.65
C PHE A 15 18.96 0.87 -0.36
N ALA A 16 19.26 1.50 0.77
CA ALA A 16 19.06 0.90 2.09
C ALA A 16 17.62 1.17 2.53
N LEU A 17 16.82 0.12 2.70
CA LEU A 17 15.40 0.23 3.03
C LEU A 17 15.16 -0.41 4.41
N SER A 18 14.80 0.42 5.39
CA SER A 18 14.32 0.02 6.71
C SER A 18 12.79 -0.08 6.73
N GLU A 19 12.19 -0.36 7.90
CA GLU A 19 10.73 -0.34 8.09
C GLU A 19 10.08 0.93 7.49
N GLY A 20 8.98 0.74 6.75
CA GLY A 20 8.32 1.82 5.99
C GLY A 20 9.00 2.19 4.67
N GLY A 21 10.24 1.75 4.43
CA GLY A 21 10.98 1.97 3.19
C GLY A 21 10.33 1.29 1.99
N TYR A 22 10.29 1.98 0.84
CA TYR A 22 9.73 1.44 -0.40
C TYR A 22 10.58 1.80 -1.62
N LEU A 23 10.43 0.99 -2.66
CA LEU A 23 11.05 1.18 -3.96
C LEU A 23 10.08 0.74 -5.05
N TYR A 24 9.79 1.64 -5.97
CA TYR A 24 9.09 1.39 -7.22
C TYR A 24 10.09 1.40 -8.37
N CYS A 25 9.98 0.41 -9.25
CA CYS A 25 10.77 0.33 -10.48
C CYS A 25 9.84 0.43 -11.70
N PRO A 26 10.16 1.32 -12.67
CA PRO A 26 9.42 1.41 -13.92
C PRO A 26 9.57 0.11 -14.73
N PRO A 27 8.69 -0.15 -15.71
CA PRO A 27 8.79 -1.34 -16.56
C PRO A 27 10.16 -1.41 -17.25
N GLY A 28 10.77 -2.59 -17.25
CA GLY A 28 12.10 -2.83 -17.82
C GLY A 28 13.26 -2.66 -16.82
N SER A 29 13.06 -1.92 -15.72
CA SER A 29 14.06 -1.78 -14.66
C SER A 29 14.00 -2.97 -13.70
N LEU A 30 15.03 -3.81 -13.71
CA LEU A 30 15.14 -4.96 -12.80
C LEU A 30 15.41 -4.50 -11.37
N MET A 31 14.58 -4.99 -10.44
CA MET A 31 14.81 -4.86 -9.00
C MET A 31 15.52 -6.11 -8.47
N THR A 32 16.59 -5.92 -7.71
CA THR A 32 17.16 -6.96 -6.84
C THR A 32 17.21 -6.47 -5.41
N PHE A 33 17.21 -7.39 -4.45
CA PHE A 33 17.34 -7.04 -3.04
C PHE A 33 17.95 -8.19 -2.25
N VAL A 34 18.57 -7.86 -1.12
CA VAL A 34 19.14 -8.81 -0.17
C VAL A 34 18.83 -8.36 1.26
N ASN A 35 18.65 -9.32 2.17
CA ASN A 35 18.54 -9.01 3.60
C ASN A 35 19.83 -8.31 4.06
N ALA A 36 19.70 -7.20 4.78
CA ALA A 36 20.82 -6.36 5.22
C ALA A 36 21.11 -6.47 6.72
N GLN A 37 20.50 -7.45 7.39
CA GLN A 37 20.67 -7.73 8.81
C GLN A 37 20.69 -9.26 9.06
N ALA A 38 21.02 -9.66 10.29
CA ALA A 38 21.07 -11.08 10.66
C ALA A 38 19.68 -11.67 10.89
N GLU A 39 18.77 -10.88 11.45
CA GLU A 39 17.38 -11.24 11.72
C GLU A 39 16.52 -11.21 10.45
N ASP A 40 15.33 -11.80 10.52
CA ASP A 40 14.40 -11.80 9.40
C ASP A 40 13.96 -10.38 9.01
N SER A 41 13.87 -10.14 7.71
CA SER A 41 13.26 -8.95 7.12
C SER A 41 11.98 -9.33 6.38
N GLN A 42 10.89 -8.60 6.62
CA GLN A 42 9.60 -8.86 5.98
C GLN A 42 9.31 -7.78 4.95
N ILE A 43 9.02 -8.20 3.71
CA ILE A 43 8.71 -7.32 2.59
C ILE A 43 7.34 -7.64 1.99
N PHE A 44 6.67 -6.61 1.48
CA PHE A 44 5.50 -6.75 0.62
C PHE A 44 5.95 -6.46 -0.82
N LEU A 45 5.74 -7.41 -1.72
CA LEU A 45 6.09 -7.29 -3.13
C LEU A 45 4.83 -7.23 -3.97
N TYR A 46 4.81 -6.30 -4.91
CA TYR A 46 3.76 -6.16 -5.91
C TYR A 46 4.38 -6.06 -7.30
N LYS A 47 3.74 -6.68 -8.29
CA LYS A 47 4.09 -6.50 -9.71
C LYS A 47 2.82 -6.51 -10.55
N ARG A 48 2.79 -5.68 -11.59
CA ARG A 48 1.78 -5.69 -12.63
C ARG A 48 2.43 -5.48 -13.99
N ARG A 49 1.68 -5.80 -15.05
CA ARG A 49 2.06 -5.40 -16.40
C ARG A 49 1.69 -3.91 -16.57
N TYR A 50 2.70 -3.07 -16.82
CA TYR A 50 2.50 -1.65 -17.07
C TYR A 50 1.62 -1.42 -18.31
N ILE A 51 0.68 -0.49 -18.19
CA ILE A 51 -0.16 -0.02 -19.31
C ILE A 51 0.39 1.34 -19.75
N PRO A 52 1.08 1.42 -20.89
CA PRO A 52 1.62 2.68 -21.39
C PRO A 52 0.51 3.62 -21.87
N VAL A 53 0.77 4.92 -21.71
CA VAL A 53 -0.03 6.00 -22.31
C VAL A 53 0.90 6.92 -23.11
N GLU A 54 0.46 7.33 -24.30
CA GLU A 54 1.26 8.14 -25.20
C GLU A 54 1.71 9.44 -24.53
N GLY A 55 2.99 9.79 -24.67
CA GLY A 55 3.56 11.01 -24.09
C GLY A 55 3.90 10.92 -22.59
N HIS A 56 3.67 9.78 -21.92
CA HIS A 56 4.04 9.61 -20.51
C HIS A 56 4.83 8.32 -20.26
N ALA A 57 5.61 8.34 -19.17
CA ALA A 57 6.31 7.18 -18.65
C ALA A 57 6.46 7.33 -17.13
N PRO A 58 6.45 6.23 -16.35
CA PRO A 58 6.78 6.28 -14.95
C PRO A 58 8.31 6.33 -14.78
N TRP A 59 8.76 6.70 -13.59
CA TRP A 59 10.18 6.72 -13.24
C TRP A 59 10.41 5.98 -11.92
N LEU A 60 11.68 5.73 -11.60
CA LEU A 60 12.05 5.12 -10.33
C LEU A 60 11.68 6.04 -9.16
N VAL A 61 10.93 5.52 -8.20
CA VAL A 61 10.51 6.25 -6.99
C VAL A 61 10.91 5.43 -5.78
N TYR A 62 11.48 6.07 -4.76
CA TYR A 62 11.84 5.45 -3.50
C TYR A 62 11.69 6.46 -2.36
N GLY A 63 11.56 5.96 -1.14
CA GLY A 63 11.46 6.79 0.06
C GLY A 63 11.08 5.97 1.27
N ASN A 64 10.67 6.65 2.34
CA ASN A 64 10.09 6.00 3.52
C ASN A 64 8.68 6.55 3.80
N ALA A 65 7.76 5.68 4.21
CA ALA A 65 6.41 6.06 4.62
C ALA A 65 6.40 7.13 5.73
N SER A 66 7.42 7.20 6.58
CA SER A 66 7.55 8.24 7.62
C SER A 66 7.75 9.66 7.06
N GLU A 67 8.18 9.78 5.81
CA GLU A 67 8.49 11.04 5.12
C GLU A 67 7.37 11.48 4.18
N LEU A 68 6.35 10.64 3.99
CA LEU A 68 5.20 10.95 3.14
C LEU A 68 4.26 11.93 3.83
N GLU A 69 3.57 12.73 3.02
CA GLU A 69 2.50 13.61 3.49
C GLU A 69 1.38 12.78 4.13
N ARG A 70 0.94 13.21 5.31
CA ARG A 70 -0.22 12.64 6.00
C ARG A 70 -1.47 13.37 5.55
N ILE A 71 -2.26 12.73 4.71
CA ILE A 71 -3.47 13.31 4.12
C ILE A 71 -4.68 12.87 4.96
N HIS A 72 -5.53 13.83 5.34
CA HIS A 72 -6.82 13.53 5.96
C HIS A 72 -7.77 12.91 4.92
N TYR A 73 -8.08 11.63 5.07
CA TYR A 73 -8.89 10.91 4.11
C TYR A 73 -10.33 11.43 4.13
N GLU A 74 -10.81 11.92 3.00
CA GLU A 74 -12.15 12.54 2.86
C GLU A 74 -12.41 13.67 3.88
N GLY A 75 -11.36 14.34 4.37
CA GLY A 75 -11.47 15.37 5.41
C GLY A 75 -11.76 14.82 6.81
N MET A 76 -11.60 13.51 7.04
CA MET A 76 -11.75 12.88 8.35
C MET A 76 -10.44 13.00 9.15
N ASP A 77 -10.55 13.47 10.40
CA ASP A 77 -9.40 13.67 11.28
C ASP A 77 -8.81 12.35 11.84
N ASP A 78 -9.60 11.28 11.80
CA ASP A 78 -9.29 9.96 12.37
C ASP A 78 -8.89 8.91 11.33
N VAL A 79 -8.79 9.29 10.06
CA VAL A 79 -8.32 8.45 8.95
C VAL A 79 -7.22 9.15 8.18
N ILE A 80 -6.02 8.56 8.18
CA ILE A 80 -4.85 9.07 7.46
C ILE A 80 -4.57 8.23 6.23
N LEU A 81 -4.37 8.88 5.10
CA LEU A 81 -3.92 8.33 3.83
C LEU A 81 -2.46 8.75 3.57
N LEU A 82 -1.63 7.79 3.14
CA LEU A 82 -0.31 8.04 2.56
C LEU A 82 -0.31 7.59 1.09
N ASP A 83 0.10 8.47 0.19
CA ASP A 83 0.27 8.18 -1.24
C ASP A 83 1.76 7.93 -1.54
N PHE A 84 2.08 6.74 -2.04
CA PHE A 84 3.48 6.35 -2.27
C PHE A 84 4.00 6.79 -3.63
N LEU A 85 3.14 6.82 -4.65
CA LEU A 85 3.52 7.18 -6.01
C LEU A 85 2.94 8.54 -6.42
N PRO A 86 3.63 9.25 -7.33
CA PRO A 86 3.10 10.44 -7.97
C PRO A 86 1.77 10.17 -8.71
N LYS A 87 0.96 11.22 -8.91
CA LYS A 87 -0.42 11.13 -9.47
C LYS A 87 -0.47 11.36 -10.98
N GLU A 88 0.69 11.51 -11.61
CA GLU A 88 0.86 11.76 -13.03
C GLU A 88 0.47 10.55 -13.86
N LEU A 89 -0.04 10.79 -15.07
CA LEU A 89 -0.51 9.75 -16.01
C LEU A 89 0.56 8.72 -16.41
N GLY A 90 1.83 9.01 -16.15
CA GLY A 90 2.91 8.04 -16.33
C GLY A 90 2.77 6.82 -15.42
N PHE A 91 2.14 6.97 -14.25
CA PHE A 91 1.89 5.89 -13.29
C PHE A 91 0.49 5.29 -13.50
N ASP A 92 0.43 3.99 -13.85
CA ASP A 92 -0.83 3.26 -14.08
C ASP A 92 -1.36 2.55 -12.82
N MET A 93 -0.79 2.88 -11.66
CA MET A 93 -1.14 2.34 -10.36
C MET A 93 -0.69 3.30 -9.24
N ASN A 94 -1.15 3.07 -8.02
CA ASN A 94 -0.58 3.66 -6.82
C ASN A 94 -0.57 2.64 -5.67
N MET A 95 0.21 2.91 -4.63
CA MET A 95 0.20 2.15 -3.38
C MET A 95 -0.17 3.12 -2.26
N HIS A 96 -1.03 2.65 -1.36
CA HIS A 96 -1.52 3.47 -0.26
C HIS A 96 -1.31 2.76 1.07
N ILE A 97 -1.10 3.55 2.12
CA ILE A 97 -1.36 3.11 3.49
C ILE A 97 -2.54 3.93 4.00
N LEU A 98 -3.57 3.23 4.46
CA LEU A 98 -4.65 3.80 5.25
C LEU A 98 -4.46 3.44 6.72
N SER A 99 -4.54 4.44 7.59
CA SER A 99 -4.44 4.28 9.04
C SER A 99 -5.72 4.83 9.69
N PHE A 100 -6.40 3.98 10.44
CA PHE A 100 -7.64 4.29 11.12
C PHE A 100 -7.40 4.39 12.63
N ALA A 101 -7.87 5.47 13.26
CA ALA A 101 -7.98 5.50 14.71
C ALA A 101 -9.02 4.49 15.20
N PRO A 102 -8.95 4.04 16.47
CA PRO A 102 -9.95 3.14 17.02
C PRO A 102 -11.37 3.71 16.92
N GLY A 103 -12.27 2.98 16.25
CA GLY A 103 -13.66 3.37 16.02
C GLY A 103 -13.92 4.00 14.65
N ALA A 104 -12.88 4.42 13.92
CA ALA A 104 -13.02 5.07 12.63
C ALA A 104 -13.44 4.10 11.51
N SER A 105 -14.01 4.64 10.43
CA SER A 105 -14.45 3.92 9.24
C SER A 105 -14.27 4.78 8.00
N HIS A 106 -14.43 4.20 6.82
CA HIS A 106 -14.71 5.01 5.63
C HIS A 106 -16.06 5.72 5.78
N GLY A 107 -16.27 6.83 5.07
CA GLY A 107 -17.54 7.56 5.09
C GLY A 107 -18.72 6.78 4.47
N TYR A 108 -18.43 5.80 3.60
CA TYR A 108 -19.40 4.96 2.91
C TYR A 108 -18.79 3.62 2.47
N ILE A 109 -19.61 2.74 1.90
CA ILE A 109 -19.17 1.51 1.23
C ILE A 109 -18.80 1.89 -0.21
N GLU A 110 -17.52 1.81 -0.53
CA GLU A 110 -16.96 2.08 -1.84
C GLU A 110 -17.39 1.02 -2.86
N THR A 111 -17.58 1.48 -4.09
CA THR A 111 -17.73 0.64 -5.28
C THR A 111 -17.00 1.31 -6.42
N HIS A 112 -16.04 0.61 -7.00
CA HIS A 112 -15.24 1.19 -8.08
C HIS A 112 -14.61 0.08 -8.94
N VAL A 113 -14.17 0.44 -10.15
CA VAL A 113 -13.60 -0.51 -11.13
C VAL A 113 -12.17 -0.92 -10.82
N GLN A 114 -11.50 -0.18 -9.93
CA GLN A 114 -10.15 -0.47 -9.46
C GLN A 114 -10.17 -1.76 -8.62
N GLU A 115 -9.12 -2.56 -8.79
CA GLU A 115 -8.87 -3.76 -8.01
C GLU A 115 -7.90 -3.41 -6.89
N HIS A 116 -8.00 -4.12 -5.76
CA HIS A 116 -7.09 -3.93 -4.65
C HIS A 116 -6.59 -5.25 -4.10
N GLY A 117 -5.35 -5.20 -3.62
CA GLY A 117 -4.79 -6.18 -2.71
C GLY A 117 -4.31 -5.44 -1.47
N ALA A 118 -4.95 -5.69 -0.33
CA ALA A 118 -4.62 -5.07 0.95
C ALA A 118 -3.95 -6.09 1.88
N TYR A 119 -2.88 -5.67 2.52
CA TYR A 119 -2.22 -6.45 3.59
C TYR A 119 -2.29 -5.66 4.90
N ILE A 120 -2.81 -6.29 5.95
CA ILE A 120 -3.04 -5.61 7.23
C ILE A 120 -1.72 -5.51 8.00
N LEU A 121 -1.13 -4.32 8.03
CA LEU A 121 0.16 -4.04 8.68
C LEU A 121 0.08 -4.07 10.21
N SER A 122 -1.02 -3.58 10.78
CA SER A 122 -1.22 -3.46 12.23
C SER A 122 -2.70 -3.50 12.62
N GLY A 123 -2.95 -3.77 13.90
CA GLY A 123 -4.28 -3.69 14.47
C GLY A 123 -5.25 -4.79 14.05
N GLN A 124 -6.54 -4.51 14.22
CA GLN A 124 -7.66 -5.39 13.89
C GLN A 124 -8.93 -4.57 13.63
N GLY A 125 -9.86 -5.12 12.86
CA GLY A 125 -11.13 -4.46 12.56
C GLY A 125 -12.13 -5.44 11.95
N VAL A 126 -13.21 -4.89 11.39
CA VAL A 126 -14.20 -5.68 10.64
C VAL A 126 -14.34 -5.07 9.26
N TYR A 127 -14.15 -5.89 8.24
CA TYR A 127 -14.23 -5.49 6.85
C TYR A 127 -15.57 -5.94 6.27
N ASN A 128 -16.34 -5.02 5.70
CA ASN A 128 -17.45 -5.34 4.82
C ASN A 128 -16.94 -5.66 3.41
N LEU A 129 -17.03 -6.94 3.03
CA LEU A 129 -16.69 -7.48 1.73
C LEU A 129 -17.96 -8.09 1.11
N ASP A 130 -18.48 -7.49 0.04
CA ASP A 130 -19.71 -7.92 -0.63
C ASP A 130 -20.89 -8.06 0.36
N ASN A 131 -21.10 -7.03 1.19
CA ASN A 131 -22.10 -6.99 2.25
C ASN A 131 -21.93 -8.04 3.36
N ASN A 132 -20.79 -8.72 3.43
CA ASN A 132 -20.44 -9.64 4.51
C ASN A 132 -19.38 -9.01 5.42
N TRP A 133 -19.67 -8.98 6.72
CA TRP A 133 -18.77 -8.44 7.73
C TRP A 133 -17.81 -9.53 8.23
N ILE A 134 -16.52 -9.37 7.93
CA ILE A 134 -15.47 -10.33 8.21
C ILE A 134 -14.46 -9.70 9.17
N PRO A 135 -14.22 -10.28 10.36
CA PRO A 135 -13.16 -9.84 11.25
C PRO A 135 -11.78 -10.04 10.59
N VAL A 136 -10.93 -9.03 10.66
CA VAL A 136 -9.58 -9.03 10.07
C VAL A 136 -8.57 -8.50 11.07
N LYS A 137 -7.32 -8.94 10.97
CA LYS A 137 -6.22 -8.54 11.86
C LYS A 137 -4.88 -8.48 11.13
N LYS A 138 -3.87 -7.96 11.82
CA LYS A 138 -2.47 -7.94 11.36
C LYS A 138 -2.07 -9.29 10.77
N GLY A 139 -1.51 -9.25 9.56
CA GLY A 139 -1.04 -10.41 8.82
C GLY A 139 -2.05 -10.98 7.82
N ASP A 140 -3.32 -10.57 7.89
CA ASP A 140 -4.31 -10.98 6.90
C ASP A 140 -4.06 -10.26 5.56
N TYR A 141 -4.31 -10.98 4.46
CA TYR A 141 -4.31 -10.44 3.10
C TYR A 141 -5.72 -10.52 2.53
N ILE A 142 -6.13 -9.44 1.87
CA ILE A 142 -7.49 -9.26 1.36
C ILE A 142 -7.37 -8.86 -0.10
N CYS A 143 -7.99 -9.64 -0.98
CA CYS A 143 -8.05 -9.38 -2.41
C CYS A 143 -9.51 -9.12 -2.79
N TYR A 144 -9.76 -8.01 -3.45
CA TYR A 144 -11.07 -7.67 -3.96
C TYR A 144 -10.97 -7.12 -5.37
N GLY A 145 -11.76 -7.72 -6.25
CA GLY A 145 -11.75 -7.45 -7.68
C GLY A 145 -12.57 -6.23 -8.08
N ARG A 146 -12.77 -6.06 -9.39
CA ARG A 146 -13.57 -4.96 -9.95
C ARG A 146 -15.00 -4.98 -9.45
N LEU A 147 -15.58 -3.81 -9.20
CA LEU A 147 -16.99 -3.62 -8.82
C LEU A 147 -17.39 -4.36 -7.54
N PHE A 148 -16.40 -4.66 -6.68
CA PHE A 148 -16.63 -5.25 -5.38
C PHE A 148 -17.07 -4.15 -4.40
N PHE A 149 -18.07 -4.44 -3.55
CA PHE A 149 -18.52 -3.52 -2.51
C PHE A 149 -17.56 -3.60 -1.32
N THR A 150 -16.92 -2.48 -0.95
CA THR A 150 -15.93 -2.44 0.13
C THR A 150 -16.20 -1.31 1.10
N GLY A 151 -16.44 -1.63 2.35
CA GLY A 151 -16.55 -0.65 3.42
C GLY A 151 -15.83 -1.17 4.66
N TRP A 152 -15.25 -0.28 5.45
CA TRP A 152 -14.43 -0.69 6.58
C TRP A 152 -14.99 -0.12 7.86
N LEU A 153 -14.97 -0.90 8.94
CA LEU A 153 -15.23 -0.40 10.27
C LEU A 153 -14.15 -0.90 11.22
N TRP A 154 -13.29 0.01 11.68
CA TRP A 154 -12.29 -0.29 12.68
C TRP A 154 -12.93 -0.30 14.07
N ARG A 155 -13.79 -1.28 14.35
CA ARG A 155 -14.23 -1.53 15.71
C ARG A 155 -13.06 -2.14 16.49
N ARG A 156 -12.86 -1.71 17.75
CA ARG A 156 -12.25 -2.59 18.75
C ARG A 156 -13.05 -3.90 18.71
N ALA A 157 -12.48 -4.97 18.13
CA ALA A 157 -13.03 -6.29 18.36
C ALA A 157 -12.92 -6.54 19.87
N TRP A 158 -14.06 -6.94 20.44
CA TRP A 158 -14.32 -7.14 21.87
C TRP A 158 -13.23 -7.98 22.56
#